data_AF-A0A7W8QY46-F1
#
_entry.id   AF-A0A7W8QY46-F1
#
_cell.length_a   1.000
_cell.length_b   1.000
_cell.length_c   1.000
_cell.angle_alpha   90.00
_cell.angle_beta   90.00
_cell.angle_gamma   90.00
#
_symmetry.space_group_name_H-M   'P 1'
#
loop_
_entity.id
_entity.type
_entity.pdbx_description
1 polymer ?
#
loop_
_entity_poly.entity_id
_entity_poly.type
_entity_poly.pdbx_seq_one_letter_code
_entity_poly.pdbx_strand_id
1 'polypeptide(L)'
;MLRKIAFIYQQHFKFTIALNAFVSISMLVIFWDKGYNHYPLYMLALFMKAVAYGICIAVEKMFLQPRNYHFRNLGFSYRMIFGWLYGVDLLVFLLVLLLTGLCKAFI
;
A
#
# COMPACT_ATOMS: atom_id res chain seq x y z
N MET A 1 17.84 -11.77 5.25
CA MET A 1 17.22 -10.94 4.19
C MET A 1 16.02 -10.16 4.73
N LEU A 2 15.00 -10.83 5.27
CA LEU A 2 13.80 -10.21 5.85
C LEU A 2 14.05 -9.11 6.90
N ARG A 3 14.99 -9.32 7.84
CA ARG A 3 15.34 -8.30 8.85
C ARG A 3 15.86 -6.99 8.25
N LYS A 4 16.65 -7.05 7.17
CA LYS A 4 17.17 -5.85 6.49
C LYS A 4 16.05 -5.11 5.76
N ILE A 5 15.15 -5.85 5.13
CA ILE A 5 13.97 -5.31 4.45
C ILE A 5 13.04 -4.62 5.47
N ALA A 6 12.76 -5.26 6.60
CA ALA A 6 11.94 -4.68 7.68
C ALA A 6 12.55 -3.38 8.22
N PHE A 7 13.88 -3.35 8.43
CA PHE A 7 14.60 -2.15 8.86
C PHE A 7 14.45 -1.00 7.85
N ILE A 8 14.64 -1.28 6.56
CA ILE A 8 14.47 -0.29 5.48
C ILE A 8 13.05 0.28 5.50
N TYR A 9 12.02 -0.58 5.59
CA TYR A 9 10.63 -0.14 5.62
C TYR A 9 10.29 0.70 6.84
N GLN A 10 10.74 0.28 8.01
CA GLN A 10 10.52 1.03 9.25
C GLN A 10 11.18 2.41 9.21
N GLN A 11 12.35 2.56 8.61
CA GLN A 11 13.08 3.83 8.63
C GLN A 11 12.62 4.79 7.52
N HIS A 12 12.44 4.28 6.30
CA HIS A 12 12.31 5.15 5.12
C HIS A 12 10.87 5.25 4.58
N PHE A 13 10.03 4.24 4.82
CA PHE A 13 8.73 4.11 4.15
C PHE A 13 7.53 4.37 5.07
N LYS A 14 7.74 4.98 6.25
CA LYS A 14 6.67 5.27 7.22
C LYS A 14 5.52 6.04 6.57
N PHE A 15 5.84 7.07 5.78
CA PHE A 15 4.86 7.88 5.07
C PHE A 15 4.04 7.04 4.08
N THR A 16 4.72 6.27 3.23
CA THR A 16 4.08 5.41 2.24
C THR A 16 3.15 4.38 2.89
N ILE A 17 3.60 3.76 3.99
CA ILE A 17 2.80 2.80 4.75
C ILE A 17 1.59 3.50 5.37
N ALA A 18 1.77 4.67 6.00
CA ALA A 18 0.69 5.41 6.62
C ALA A 18 -0.37 5.87 5.61
N LEU A 19 0.06 6.39 4.45
CA LEU A 19 -0.85 6.83 3.39
C LEU A 19 -1.65 5.65 2.82
N ASN A 20 -0.99 4.52 2.54
CA ASN A 20 -1.66 3.33 2.03
C ASN A 20 -2.63 2.73 3.05
N ALA A 21 -2.25 2.67 4.32
CA ALA A 21 -3.12 2.21 5.40
C ALA A 21 -4.35 3.11 5.54
N PHE A 22 -4.15 4.43 5.51
CA PHE A 22 -5.24 5.40 5.56
C PHE A 22 -6.26 5.18 4.43
N VAL A 23 -5.79 5.10 3.18
CA VAL A 23 -6.68 4.88 2.02
C VAL A 23 -7.40 3.54 2.09
N SER A 24 -6.70 2.46 2.48
CA SER A 24 -7.32 1.14 2.68
C SER A 24 -8.45 1.20 3.71
N ILE A 25 -8.19 1.79 4.89
CA ILE A 25 -9.15 1.88 5.99
C ILE A 25 -10.35 2.74 5.58
N SER A 26 -10.13 3.89 4.95
CA SER A 26 -11.20 4.75 4.46
C SER A 26 -12.12 4.01 3.49
N MET A 27 -11.55 3.24 2.55
CA MET A 27 -12.35 2.45 1.62
C MET A 27 -13.14 1.34 2.31
N LEU A 28 -12.53 0.66 3.29
CA LEU A 28 -13.22 -0.37 4.07
C LEU A 28 -14.43 0.20 4.82
N VAL A 29 -14.31 1.39 5.41
CA VAL A 29 -15.44 2.08 6.05
C VAL A 29 -16.55 2.38 5.05
N ILE A 30 -16.20 2.86 3.85
CA ILE A 30 -17.18 3.15 2.78
C ILE A 30 -17.88 1.86 2.33
N PHE A 31 -17.15 0.77 2.12
CA PHE A 31 -17.73 -0.53 1.78
C PHE A 31 -18.62 -1.08 2.89
N TRP A 32 -18.26 -0.85 4.15
CA TRP A 32 -19.08 -1.25 5.29
C TRP A 32 -20.42 -0.51 5.31
N ASP A 33 -20.41 0.82 5.11
CA ASP A 33 -21.63 1.66 5.07
C ASP A 33 -22.50 1.36 3.84
N LYS A 34 -21.91 1.46 2.64
CA LYS A 34 -22.64 1.38 1.36
C LYS A 34 -22.88 -0.04 0.87
N GLY A 35 -22.16 -1.03 1.39
CA GLY A 35 -22.23 -2.42 0.93
C GLY A 35 -21.31 -2.74 -0.24
N TYR A 36 -21.16 -4.04 -0.49
CA TYR A 36 -20.19 -4.62 -1.44
C TYR A 36 -20.75 -4.84 -2.84
N ASN A 37 -21.99 -4.47 -3.14
CA ASN A 37 -22.61 -4.76 -4.45
C ASN A 37 -22.46 -3.62 -5.46
N HIS A 38 -21.62 -2.62 -5.18
CA HIS A 38 -21.46 -1.44 -6.01
C HIS A 38 -20.15 -1.46 -6.78
N TYR A 39 -20.21 -1.85 -8.06
CA TYR A 39 -19.09 -1.76 -9.00
C TYR A 39 -18.37 -0.39 -8.99
N PRO A 40 -19.07 0.76 -8.93
CA PRO A 40 -18.41 2.07 -8.85
C PRO A 40 -17.53 2.25 -7.61
N LEU A 41 -17.86 1.63 -6.47
CA LEU A 41 -17.06 1.72 -5.25
C LEU A 41 -15.73 0.96 -5.39
N TYR A 42 -15.74 -0.18 -6.06
CA TYR A 42 -14.49 -0.91 -6.38
C TYR A 42 -13.58 -0.11 -7.29
N MET A 43 -14.17 0.54 -8.31
CA MET A 43 -13.40 1.41 -9.20
C MET A 43 -12.84 2.63 -8.48
N LEU A 44 -13.63 3.25 -7.60
CA LEU A 44 -13.17 4.34 -6.75
C LEU A 44 -12.03 3.90 -5.83
N ALA A 45 -12.13 2.72 -5.23
CA ALA A 45 -11.12 2.18 -4.34
C ALA A 45 -9.79 1.91 -5.06
N LEU A 46 -9.85 1.31 -6.25
CA LEU A 46 -8.68 1.10 -7.11
C LEU A 46 -8.07 2.43 -7.57
N PHE A 47 -8.91 3.40 -7.95
CA PHE A 47 -8.46 4.73 -8.34
C PHE A 47 -7.74 5.44 -7.19
N MET A 48 -8.31 5.44 -5.99
CA MET A 48 -7.69 6.08 -4.82
C MET A 48 -6.39 5.39 -4.41
N LYS A 49 -6.30 4.06 -4.55
CA LYS A 49 -5.04 3.33 -4.40
C LYS A 49 -3.99 3.77 -5.42
N ALA A 50 -4.37 3.89 -6.70
CA ALA A 50 -3.45 4.36 -7.74
C ALA A 50 -2.96 5.80 -7.46
N VAL A 51 -3.84 6.69 -7.00
CA VAL A 51 -3.48 8.05 -6.58
C VAL A 51 -2.51 8.02 -5.40
N ALA A 52 -2.79 7.21 -4.37
CA ALA A 52 -1.91 7.07 -3.21
C ALA A 52 -0.52 6.57 -3.62
N TYR A 53 -0.44 5.59 -4.52
CA TYR A 53 0.82 5.10 -5.06
C TYR A 53 1.55 6.19 -5.85
N GLY A 54 0.85 6.98 -6.66
CA GLY A 54 1.42 8.12 -7.37
C GLY A 54 2.05 9.14 -6.43
N ILE A 55 1.35 9.50 -5.35
CA ILE A 55 1.87 10.40 -4.31
C ILE A 55 3.10 9.79 -3.63
N CYS A 56 3.06 8.50 -3.28
CA CYS A 56 4.20 7.83 -2.65
C CYS A 56 5.43 7.81 -3.57
N ILE A 57 5.25 7.53 -4.87
CA ILE A 57 6.34 7.59 -5.85
C ILE A 57 6.91 9.01 -5.96
N ALA A 58 6.04 10.03 -5.98
CA ALA A 58 6.47 11.42 -6.05
C ALA A 58 7.32 11.82 -4.84
N VAL A 59 6.83 11.52 -3.63
CA VAL A 59 7.55 11.79 -2.38
C VAL A 59 8.87 11.03 -2.35
N GLU A 60 8.88 9.75 -2.71
CA GLU A 60 10.08 8.93 -2.67
C GLU A 60 11.11 9.32 -3.73
N LYS A 61 10.68 9.89 -4.87
CA LYS A 61 11.60 10.51 -5.83
C LYS A 61 12.33 11.71 -5.24
N MET A 62 11.70 12.51 -4.38
CA MET A 62 12.35 13.66 -3.72
C MET A 62 13.47 13.22 -2.77
N PHE A 63 13.36 12.03 -2.17
CA PHE A 63 14.36 11.49 -1.23
C PHE A 63 15.26 10.39 -1.86
N LEU A 64 15.21 10.22 -3.18
CA LEU A 64 15.86 9.11 -3.88
C LEU A 64 17.37 9.13 -3.76
N GLN A 65 17.99 10.29 -4.01
CA GLN A 65 19.45 10.43 -4.06
C GLN A 65 20.15 9.98 -2.76
N PRO A 66 19.79 10.47 -1.56
CA PRO A 66 20.46 10.06 -0.33
C PRO A 66 20.18 8.59 0.03
N ARG A 67 18.98 8.07 -0.28
CA ARG A 67 18.57 6.71 0.09
C ARG A 67 19.13 5.63 -0.83
N ASN A 68 19.39 5.95 -2.11
CA ASN A 68 19.87 4.98 -3.08
C ASN A 68 21.26 4.40 -2.72
N TYR A 69 22.16 5.21 -2.17
CA TYR A 69 23.45 4.75 -1.66
C TYR A 69 23.28 3.80 -0.48
N HIS A 70 22.37 4.11 0.45
CA HIS A 70 22.09 3.26 1.60
C HIS A 70 21.51 1.89 1.17
N PHE A 71 20.58 1.87 0.21
CA PHE A 71 19.99 0.62 -0.29
C PHE A 71 20.99 -0.24 -1.05
N ARG A 72 21.88 0.38 -1.85
CA ARG A 72 22.98 -0.32 -2.53
C ARG A 72 23.94 -0.97 -1.55
N ASN A 73 24.32 -0.28 -0.46
CA ASN A 73 25.17 -0.86 0.59
C ASN A 73 24.52 -2.04 1.31
N LEU A 74 23.19 -2.09 1.37
CA LEU A 74 22.44 -3.22 1.92
C LEU A 74 22.22 -4.37 0.94
N GLY A 75 22.62 -4.20 -0.34
CA GLY A 75 22.49 -5.20 -1.40
C GLY A 75 21.12 -5.23 -2.08
N PHE A 76 20.32 -4.16 -1.96
CA PHE A 76 18.97 -4.09 -2.53
C PHE A 76 18.86 -3.01 -3.60
N SER A 77 18.14 -3.34 -4.69
CA SER A 77 17.78 -2.36 -5.71
C SER A 77 16.52 -1.61 -5.28
N TYR A 78 16.46 -0.32 -5.61
CA TYR A 78 15.28 0.52 -5.35
C TYR A 78 14.01 -0.07 -5.99
N ARG A 79 14.10 -0.55 -7.23
CA ARG A 79 12.97 -1.18 -7.95
C ARG A 79 12.42 -2.39 -7.20
N MET A 80 13.32 -3.20 -6.63
CA MET A 80 12.94 -4.41 -5.90
C MET A 80 12.19 -4.05 -4.60
N ILE A 81 12.70 -3.08 -3.83
CA ILE A 81 12.04 -2.63 -2.60
C ILE A 81 10.63 -2.09 -2.92
N PHE A 82 10.50 -1.20 -3.91
CA PHE A 82 9.19 -0.64 -4.27
C PHE A 82 8.21 -1.68 -4.82
N GLY A 83 8.69 -2.61 -5.65
CA GLY A 83 7.87 -3.68 -6.20
C GLY A 83 7.28 -4.57 -5.09
N TRP A 84 8.10 -4.95 -4.11
CA TRP A 84 7.63 -5.71 -2.95
C TRP A 84 6.62 -4.92 -2.11
N LEU A 85 6.87 -3.63 -1.89
CA LEU A 85 5.98 -2.79 -1.09
C LEU A 85 4.57 -2.71 -1.67
N TYR A 86 4.46 -2.29 -2.93
CA TYR A 86 3.16 -2.10 -3.57
C TYR A 86 2.48 -3.42 -3.90
N GLY A 87 3.25 -4.48 -4.21
CA GLY A 87 2.70 -5.81 -4.44
C GLY A 87 2.08 -6.40 -3.18
N VAL A 88 2.78 -6.35 -2.05
CA VAL A 88 2.25 -6.83 -0.76
C VAL A 88 1.06 -5.97 -0.31
N ASP A 89 1.14 -4.65 -0.44
CA ASP A 89 0.05 -3.76 -0.04
C ASP A 89 -1.24 -4.00 -0.86
N LEU A 90 -1.11 -4.19 -2.18
CA LEU A 90 -2.25 -4.52 -3.04
C LEU A 90 -2.86 -5.87 -2.65
N LEU A 91 -2.03 -6.88 -2.40
CA LEU A 91 -2.48 -8.21 -2.02
C LEU A 91 -3.22 -8.18 -0.68
N VAL A 92 -2.67 -7.49 0.32
CA VAL A 92 -3.33 -7.27 1.61
C VAL A 92 -4.66 -6.54 1.41
N PHE A 93 -4.69 -5.49 0.61
CA PHE A 93 -5.92 -4.75 0.33
C PHE A 93 -7.03 -5.63 -0.27
N LEU A 94 -6.68 -6.45 -1.27
CA LEU A 94 -7.63 -7.38 -1.90
C LEU A 94 -8.11 -8.45 -0.91
N LEU A 95 -7.23 -8.99 -0.08
CA LEU A 95 -7.59 -9.95 0.96
C LEU A 95 -8.57 -9.35 1.97
N VAL A 96 -8.31 -8.11 2.43
CA VAL A 96 -9.20 -7.47 3.41
C VAL A 96 -10.56 -7.21 2.78
N LEU A 97 -10.64 -6.72 1.54
CA LEU A 97 -11.92 -6.54 0.84
C LEU A 97 -12.71 -7.85 0.68
N LEU A 98 -12.02 -8.95 0.35
CA LEU A 98 -12.64 -10.28 0.25
C LEU A 98 -13.18 -10.75 1.59
N LEU A 99 -12.37 -10.67 2.65
CA LEU A 99 -12.77 -11.10 4.00
C LEU A 99 -13.92 -10.28 4.55
N THR A 100 -13.87 -8.95 4.42
CA THR A 100 -14.95 -8.09 4.92
C THR A 100 -16.23 -8.22 4.10
N GLY A 101 -16.11 -8.49 2.79
CA GLY A 101 -17.23 -8.85 1.94
C GLY A 101 -17.90 -10.15 2.36
N LEU A 102 -17.11 -11.20 2.61
CA LEU A 102 -17.60 -12.48 3.13
C LEU A 102 -18.28 -12.31 4.50
N CYS A 103 -17.65 -11.61 5.44
CA CYS A 103 -18.23 -11.39 6.77
C CYS A 103 -19.60 -10.67 6.72
N LYS A 104 -19.79 -9.69 5.83
CA LYS A 104 -21.10 -9.02 5.68
C LYS A 104 -22.15 -9.92 5.01
N ALA A 105 -21.75 -10.91 4.22
CA ALA A 105 -22.68 -11.89 3.64
C ALA A 105 -23.20 -12.91 4.68
N PHE A 106 -22.53 -13.06 5.83
CA PHE A 106 -22.95 -13.95 6.92
C PHE A 106 -23.77 -13.24 8.02
N ILE A 107 -23.85 -11.91 8.00
CA ILE A 107 -24.64 -11.08 8.94
C ILE A 107 -25.94 -10.68 8.25
#